data_AF-A0A7V4UHQ7-F1
#
_entry.id   AF-A0A7V4UHQ7-F1
#
_cell.length_a   1.000
_cell.length_b   1.000
_cell.length_c   1.000
_cell.angle_alpha   90.00
_cell.angle_beta   90.00
_cell.angle_gamma   90.00
#
_symmetry.space_group_name_H-M   'P 1'
#
loop_
_entity.id
_entity.type
_entity.pdbx_description
1 polymer ?
#
loop_
_entity_poly.entity_id
_entity_poly.type
_entity_poly.pdbx_seq_one_letter_code
_entity_poly.pdbx_strand_id
1 'polypeptide(L)'
;NYHDVYQSLPFGARARFVQSTKTLPANQQQGWGPSWYVGILPFAEQKAMADQIDQVSRTNWNLADLSLTTPPRTVAAVVNNAKIQWMLCPSSPLPQQEILRTNQKINSTVPSYVGISGATNHNANRVSTEPPFWETRLKQAATSKNAQVTGPATPAGSQQSYGGMLVPNECYGIAAALDGTSNTMIVSEIADYFYSRDSVNAQRSRIRIDGSFANGGSGNFTGGWWFVGCGPPSGSNYGAIFGQPSANAPFYKAYNVTTIRAYSGSGAPNNACIGYNGRGTDFNVGKGRNDVSTQRQGIGQHQGNNPLVSTHPNVVLAVFMDGHTQTLSKNTPAPIVKRLATRDDGQQISDF
;
A
#
# COMPACT_ATOMS: atom_id res chain seq x y z
N ASN A 1 11.00 -3.18 -20.94
CA ASN A 1 10.13 -2.86 -19.78
C ASN A 1 10.99 -2.20 -18.67
N TYR A 2 10.46 -1.85 -17.49
CA TYR A 2 11.26 -1.22 -16.41
C TYR A 2 12.46 -2.08 -15.98
N HIS A 3 12.21 -3.39 -15.77
CA HIS A 3 13.24 -4.32 -15.34
C HIS A 3 14.38 -4.44 -16.35
N ASP A 4 14.09 -4.51 -17.66
CA ASP A 4 15.15 -4.61 -18.68
C ASP A 4 16.10 -3.40 -18.65
N VAL A 5 15.57 -2.21 -18.35
CA VAL A 5 16.35 -0.95 -18.31
C VAL A 5 17.16 -0.83 -17.02
N TYR A 6 16.58 -1.18 -15.88
CA TYR A 6 17.18 -0.93 -14.56
C TYR A 6 17.69 -2.18 -13.84
N GLN A 7 17.52 -3.36 -14.43
CA GLN A 7 17.83 -4.68 -13.87
C GLN A 7 17.26 -4.89 -12.45
N SER A 8 16.15 -4.19 -12.17
CA SER A 8 15.45 -4.18 -10.88
C SER A 8 14.01 -3.74 -11.06
N LEU A 9 13.15 -4.05 -10.09
CA LEU A 9 11.85 -3.40 -9.92
C LEU A 9 12.02 -1.98 -9.38
N PRO A 10 11.04 -1.08 -9.55
CA PRO A 10 11.06 0.19 -8.86
C PRO A 10 11.02 -0.01 -7.34
N PHE A 11 11.42 1.03 -6.60
CA PHE A 11 11.09 1.13 -5.19
C PHE A 11 9.57 1.02 -5.02
N GLY A 12 9.10 0.17 -4.10
CA GLY A 12 7.67 0.08 -3.80
C GLY A 12 7.12 1.43 -3.33
N ALA A 13 7.78 2.02 -2.34
CA ALA A 13 7.49 3.37 -1.88
C ALA A 13 8.80 4.06 -1.48
N ARG A 14 9.17 5.15 -2.14
CA ARG A 14 10.46 5.81 -1.91
C ARG A 14 10.29 7.08 -1.07
N ALA A 15 11.21 7.30 -0.13
CA ALA A 15 11.41 8.59 0.52
C ALA A 15 12.32 9.47 -0.34
N ARG A 16 12.27 10.79 -0.16
CA ARG A 16 13.08 11.72 -0.98
C ARG A 16 14.56 11.34 -0.96
N PHE A 17 15.09 11.11 0.23
CA PHE A 17 16.45 10.65 0.43
C PHE A 17 16.44 9.27 1.10
N VAL A 18 17.01 8.29 0.40
CA VAL A 18 17.30 6.95 0.90
C VAL A 18 18.81 6.83 1.05
N GLN A 19 19.30 6.47 2.24
CA GLN A 19 20.71 6.53 2.63
C GLN A 19 21.12 5.26 3.38
N SER A 20 22.42 5.04 3.56
CA SER A 20 22.95 3.96 4.40
C SER A 20 23.03 4.33 5.89
N THR A 21 22.86 5.61 6.24
CA THR A 21 22.90 6.12 7.62
C THR A 21 21.62 6.88 7.97
N LYS A 22 21.35 7.04 9.28
CA LYS A 22 20.19 7.79 9.79
C LYS A 22 20.30 9.30 9.59
N THR A 23 21.49 9.80 9.29
CA THR A 23 21.79 11.23 9.33
C THR A 23 21.76 11.82 7.93
N LEU A 24 20.85 12.77 7.71
CA LEU A 24 20.87 13.57 6.49
C LEU A 24 21.99 14.62 6.56
N PRO A 25 22.70 14.87 5.45
CA PRO A 25 23.56 16.03 5.30
C PRO A 25 22.82 17.32 5.67
N ALA A 26 23.52 18.29 6.28
CA ALA A 26 22.90 19.51 6.84
C ALA A 26 22.13 20.36 5.80
N ASN A 27 22.45 20.22 4.51
CA ASN A 27 21.79 20.91 3.40
C ASN A 27 20.65 20.11 2.76
N GLN A 28 20.31 18.93 3.29
CA GLN A 28 19.25 18.08 2.79
C GLN A 28 18.07 18.03 3.76
N GLN A 29 16.87 18.13 3.21
CA GLN A 29 15.64 18.02 3.96
C GLN A 29 14.87 16.78 3.53
N GLN A 30 14.52 15.91 4.49
CA GLN A 30 13.69 14.75 4.20
C GLN A 30 12.30 15.18 3.72
N GLY A 31 11.71 14.36 2.87
CA GLY A 31 10.34 14.55 2.41
C GLY A 31 9.78 13.28 1.82
N TRP A 32 8.57 13.41 1.29
CA TRP A 32 7.96 12.35 0.50
C TRP A 32 8.73 12.15 -0.81
N GLY A 33 9.06 10.90 -1.14
CA GLY A 33 9.51 10.53 -2.48
C GLY A 33 8.40 9.90 -3.30
N PRO A 34 8.68 9.48 -4.55
CA PRO A 34 7.68 8.89 -5.44
C PRO A 34 7.32 7.45 -5.06
N SER A 35 6.14 6.99 -5.48
CA SER A 35 5.77 5.56 -5.43
C SER A 35 6.30 4.78 -6.64
N TRP A 36 6.14 3.45 -6.60
CA TRP A 36 6.40 2.59 -7.74
C TRP A 36 5.62 2.99 -9.01
N TYR A 37 4.40 3.56 -8.86
CA TYR A 37 3.60 4.02 -9.99
C TYR A 37 4.33 5.05 -10.83
N VAL A 38 4.98 6.04 -10.20
CA VAL A 38 5.75 7.07 -10.92
C VAL A 38 6.91 6.43 -11.69
N GLY A 39 7.56 5.43 -11.09
CA GLY A 39 8.69 4.72 -11.71
C GLY A 39 8.32 3.99 -13.00
N ILE A 40 7.10 3.46 -13.09
CA ILE A 40 6.65 2.68 -14.25
C ILE A 40 5.93 3.51 -15.33
N LEU A 41 5.58 4.78 -15.07
CA LEU A 41 4.90 5.65 -16.06
C LEU A 41 5.55 5.64 -17.45
N PRO A 42 6.89 5.76 -17.60
CA PRO A 42 7.53 5.77 -18.93
C PRO A 42 7.31 4.47 -19.72
N PHE A 43 7.03 3.36 -19.04
CA PHE A 43 6.86 2.03 -19.60
C PHE A 43 5.38 1.63 -19.76
N ALA A 44 4.46 2.53 -19.42
CA ALA A 44 3.02 2.33 -19.47
C ALA A 44 2.32 3.43 -20.27
N GLU A 45 2.94 3.86 -21.37
CA GLU A 45 2.43 4.90 -22.29
C GLU A 45 2.16 6.26 -21.60
N GLN A 46 2.87 6.56 -20.51
CA GLN A 46 2.75 7.83 -19.77
C GLN A 46 4.06 8.62 -19.72
N LYS A 47 4.93 8.48 -20.75
CA LYS A 47 6.24 9.15 -20.79
C LYS A 47 6.14 10.67 -20.66
N ALA A 48 5.20 11.32 -21.36
CA ALA A 48 5.04 12.77 -21.30
C ALA A 48 4.74 13.28 -19.87
N MET A 49 3.90 12.55 -19.13
CA MET A 49 3.62 12.87 -17.72
C MET A 49 4.85 12.62 -16.84
N ALA A 50 5.56 11.52 -17.06
CA ALA A 50 6.78 11.20 -16.31
C ALA A 50 7.85 12.29 -16.47
N ASP A 51 8.08 12.75 -17.70
CA ASP A 51 9.03 13.83 -18.00
C ASP A 51 8.64 15.14 -17.28
N GLN A 52 7.35 15.48 -17.24
CA GLN A 52 6.85 16.65 -16.49
C GLN A 52 7.02 16.49 -14.97
N ILE A 53 6.73 15.31 -14.42
CA ILE A 53 6.93 15.02 -12.99
C ILE A 53 8.42 15.18 -12.63
N ASP A 54 9.35 14.67 -13.45
CA ASP A 54 10.79 14.82 -13.21
C ASP A 54 11.22 16.29 -13.26
N GLN A 55 10.80 17.03 -14.29
CA GLN A 55 11.11 18.45 -14.44
C GLN A 55 10.62 19.27 -13.23
N VAL A 56 9.38 19.03 -12.80
CA VAL A 56 8.81 19.74 -11.66
C VAL A 56 9.49 19.33 -10.36
N SER A 57 9.75 18.04 -10.14
CA SER A 57 10.38 17.53 -8.91
C SER A 57 11.79 18.08 -8.67
N ARG A 58 12.48 18.52 -9.72
CA ARG A 58 13.79 19.20 -9.63
C ARG A 58 13.70 20.61 -9.05
N THR A 59 12.58 21.30 -9.24
CA THR A 59 12.39 22.69 -8.78
C THR A 59 11.51 22.77 -7.52
N ASN A 60 10.55 21.85 -7.39
CA ASN A 60 9.71 21.69 -6.21
C ASN A 60 9.74 20.23 -5.76
N TRP A 61 10.55 19.97 -4.75
CA TRP A 61 10.73 18.64 -4.18
C TRP A 61 9.55 18.18 -3.32
N ASN A 62 8.64 19.08 -2.94
CA ASN A 62 7.54 18.75 -2.04
C ASN A 62 6.40 18.10 -2.81
N LEU A 63 6.40 16.77 -2.88
CA LEU A 63 5.32 16.01 -3.52
C LEU A 63 3.95 16.23 -2.84
N ALA A 64 3.89 16.71 -1.61
CA ALA A 64 2.63 17.04 -0.94
C ALA A 64 2.14 18.48 -1.18
N ASP A 65 2.85 19.27 -2.02
CA ASP A 65 2.41 20.60 -2.44
C ASP A 65 1.24 20.50 -3.43
N LEU A 66 0.11 21.10 -3.05
CA LEU A 66 -1.15 21.08 -3.77
C LEU A 66 -1.44 22.42 -4.48
N SER A 67 -0.45 23.28 -4.67
CA SER A 67 -0.65 24.52 -5.42
C SER A 67 -0.88 24.25 -6.91
N LEU A 68 -1.92 24.87 -7.47
CA LEU A 68 -2.23 24.87 -8.90
C LEU A 68 -1.72 26.15 -9.53
N THR A 69 -0.71 26.05 -10.39
CA THR A 69 -0.12 27.19 -11.13
C THR A 69 0.17 26.78 -12.57
N THR A 70 0.19 27.75 -13.50
CA THR A 70 0.51 27.53 -14.93
C THR A 70 1.73 28.37 -15.31
N PRO A 71 2.81 27.79 -15.89
CA PRO A 71 3.05 26.35 -16.11
C PRO A 71 3.08 25.56 -14.79
N PRO A 72 2.85 24.22 -14.80
CA PRO A 72 2.79 23.44 -13.57
C PRO A 72 4.11 23.50 -12.80
N ARG A 73 4.03 23.86 -11.52
CA ARG A 73 5.18 23.92 -10.59
C ARG A 73 5.11 22.89 -9.46
N THR A 74 4.09 22.03 -9.47
CA THR A 74 3.89 20.95 -8.48
C THR A 74 3.53 19.66 -9.21
N VAL A 75 3.92 18.52 -8.64
CA VAL A 75 3.51 17.20 -9.15
C VAL A 75 1.99 17.07 -9.13
N ALA A 76 1.34 17.64 -8.11
CA ALA A 76 -0.10 17.64 -7.99
C ALA A 76 -0.80 18.38 -9.15
N ALA A 77 -0.21 19.47 -9.68
CA ALA A 77 -0.72 20.15 -10.87
C ALA A 77 -0.53 19.32 -12.15
N VAL A 78 0.56 18.55 -12.26
CA VAL A 78 0.81 17.65 -13.40
C VAL A 78 -0.21 16.52 -13.47
N VAL A 79 -0.55 15.91 -12.32
CA VAL A 79 -1.50 14.79 -12.27
C VAL A 79 -2.96 15.22 -12.25
N ASN A 80 -3.23 16.53 -12.15
CA ASN A 80 -4.58 17.06 -12.06
C ASN A 80 -5.40 16.73 -13.31
N ASN A 81 -6.58 16.15 -13.11
CA ASN A 81 -7.49 15.65 -14.14
C ASN A 81 -6.91 14.58 -15.08
N ALA A 82 -5.69 14.09 -14.81
CA ALA A 82 -5.14 12.98 -15.57
C ALA A 82 -5.88 11.68 -15.23
N LYS A 83 -6.35 10.97 -16.26
CA LYS A 83 -7.00 9.67 -16.15
C LYS A 83 -6.06 8.59 -16.66
N ILE A 84 -5.56 7.74 -15.75
CA ILE A 84 -4.60 6.69 -16.09
C ILE A 84 -5.32 5.34 -16.03
N GLN A 85 -5.80 4.88 -17.19
CA GLN A 85 -6.73 3.74 -17.25
C GLN A 85 -6.14 2.43 -16.72
N TRP A 86 -4.84 2.17 -16.93
CA TRP A 86 -4.21 0.94 -16.47
C TRP A 86 -4.09 0.85 -14.94
N MET A 87 -4.29 1.95 -14.22
CA MET A 87 -4.36 1.95 -12.75
C MET A 87 -5.74 1.54 -12.22
N LEU A 88 -6.77 1.44 -13.08
CA LEU A 88 -8.17 1.30 -12.72
C LEU A 88 -8.71 -0.09 -13.07
N CYS A 89 -9.37 -0.73 -12.11
CA CYS A 89 -10.17 -1.91 -12.37
C CYS A 89 -11.57 -1.47 -12.88
N PRO A 90 -12.01 -1.92 -14.09
CA PRO A 90 -13.30 -1.52 -14.66
C PRO A 90 -14.51 -1.92 -13.79
N SER A 91 -14.37 -2.94 -12.94
CA SER A 91 -15.43 -3.41 -12.06
C SER A 91 -15.44 -2.73 -10.68
N SER A 92 -14.41 -1.93 -10.36
CA SER A 92 -14.30 -1.28 -9.06
C SER A 92 -15.48 -0.30 -8.82
N PRO A 93 -16.08 -0.27 -7.61
CA PRO A 93 -17.11 0.69 -7.23
C PRO A 93 -16.48 1.94 -6.60
N LEU A 94 -15.15 2.01 -6.54
CA LEU A 94 -14.41 3.16 -6.03
C LEU A 94 -14.44 4.27 -7.09
N PRO A 95 -14.38 5.55 -6.67
CA PRO A 95 -14.24 6.65 -7.62
C PRO A 95 -12.98 6.45 -8.47
N GLN A 96 -13.07 6.60 -9.79
CA GLN A 96 -11.89 6.53 -10.68
C GLN A 96 -10.91 7.69 -10.45
N GLN A 97 -11.45 8.84 -10.05
CA GLN A 97 -10.68 10.00 -9.62
C GLN A 97 -11.32 10.60 -8.37
N GLU A 98 -10.51 11.26 -7.56
CA GLU A 98 -10.99 12.03 -6.43
C GLU A 98 -10.14 13.28 -6.19
N ILE A 99 -10.76 14.27 -5.55
CA ILE A 99 -10.07 15.48 -5.14
C ILE A 99 -9.05 15.12 -4.05
N LEU A 100 -7.76 15.44 -4.22
CA LEU A 100 -6.68 15.11 -3.26
C LEU A 100 -6.90 15.71 -1.87
N ARG A 101 -7.56 16.86 -1.79
CA ARG A 101 -7.95 17.53 -0.54
C ARG A 101 -9.10 18.49 -0.81
N THR A 102 -10.13 18.49 0.05
CA THR A 102 -11.41 19.21 -0.14
C THR A 102 -11.28 20.66 -0.62
N ASN A 103 -10.23 21.38 -0.20
CA ASN A 103 -10.05 22.81 -0.52
C ASN A 103 -9.11 23.10 -1.70
N GLN A 104 -8.53 22.10 -2.36
CA GLN A 104 -7.45 22.31 -3.35
C GLN A 104 -7.87 22.01 -4.80
N LYS A 105 -9.08 21.48 -5.02
CA LYS A 105 -9.68 21.19 -6.35
C LYS A 105 -8.84 20.32 -7.31
N ILE A 106 -7.68 19.80 -6.90
CA ILE A 106 -6.88 18.86 -7.69
C ILE A 106 -7.56 17.51 -7.68
N ASN A 107 -7.99 17.05 -8.84
CA ASN A 107 -8.63 15.76 -9.04
C ASN A 107 -7.61 14.75 -9.59
N SER A 108 -7.36 13.65 -8.89
CA SER A 108 -6.31 12.68 -9.22
C SER A 108 -6.88 11.27 -9.36
N THR A 109 -6.28 10.45 -10.23
CA THR A 109 -6.63 9.03 -10.39
C THR A 109 -6.52 8.28 -9.07
N VAL A 110 -7.50 7.44 -8.72
CA VAL A 110 -7.47 6.57 -7.53
C VAL A 110 -7.18 5.14 -7.99
N PRO A 111 -5.96 4.61 -7.82
CA PRO A 111 -5.60 3.29 -8.31
C PRO A 111 -6.36 2.17 -7.59
N SER A 112 -6.75 1.15 -8.34
CA SER A 112 -7.38 -0.08 -7.83
C SER A 112 -6.35 -1.15 -7.43
N TYR A 113 -5.08 -0.95 -7.77
CA TYR A 113 -4.01 -1.91 -7.55
C TYR A 113 -3.02 -1.41 -6.49
N VAL A 114 -2.35 -2.35 -5.82
CA VAL A 114 -1.39 -2.07 -4.76
C VAL A 114 -0.16 -2.96 -4.92
N GLY A 115 1.02 -2.42 -4.63
CA GLY A 115 2.25 -3.20 -4.58
C GLY A 115 2.31 -4.08 -3.32
N ILE A 116 2.94 -5.24 -3.44
CA ILE A 116 3.08 -6.20 -2.34
C ILE A 116 4.48 -6.08 -1.72
N SER A 117 4.53 -5.65 -0.47
CA SER A 117 5.79 -5.48 0.28
C SER A 117 6.17 -6.71 1.12
N GLY A 118 5.34 -7.75 1.12
CA GLY A 118 5.54 -8.96 1.92
C GLY A 118 4.32 -9.32 2.76
N ALA A 119 4.53 -10.20 3.72
CA ALA A 119 3.50 -10.70 4.63
C ALA A 119 3.92 -10.63 6.11
N THR A 120 2.95 -10.60 7.02
CA THR A 120 3.16 -10.63 8.49
C THR A 120 3.10 -12.05 9.09
N ASN A 121 3.75 -12.23 10.25
CA ASN A 121 3.69 -13.48 11.05
C ASN A 121 2.38 -13.67 11.82
N HIS A 122 1.34 -12.86 11.56
CA HIS A 122 0.07 -12.99 12.27
C HIS A 122 -0.60 -14.33 11.93
N ASN A 123 -0.55 -15.27 12.85
CA ASN A 123 -1.18 -16.59 12.74
C ASN A 123 -2.68 -16.57 13.12
N ALA A 124 -3.32 -15.41 12.94
CA ALA A 124 -4.74 -15.23 13.22
C ALA A 124 -5.60 -16.09 12.28
N ASN A 125 -6.64 -16.71 12.83
CA ASN A 125 -7.65 -17.48 12.08
C ASN A 125 -7.06 -18.51 11.09
N ARG A 126 -5.92 -19.11 11.45
CA ARG A 126 -5.29 -20.20 10.69
C ARG A 126 -6.14 -21.47 10.83
N VAL A 127 -6.31 -22.21 9.74
CA VAL A 127 -6.79 -23.59 9.86
C VAL A 127 -5.66 -24.43 10.47
N SER A 128 -5.95 -25.30 11.45
CA SER A 128 -4.92 -26.02 12.23
C SER A 128 -3.95 -26.83 11.34
N THR A 129 -4.44 -27.32 10.21
CA THR A 129 -3.72 -28.12 9.22
C THR A 129 -2.80 -27.32 8.29
N GLU A 130 -2.91 -26.00 8.24
CA GLU A 130 -2.09 -25.21 7.32
C GLU A 130 -0.63 -25.12 7.79
N PRO A 131 0.36 -25.20 6.89
CA PRO A 131 1.76 -25.09 7.29
C PRO A 131 2.07 -23.67 7.80
N PRO A 132 2.83 -23.53 8.92
CA PRO A 132 3.13 -22.23 9.51
C PRO A 132 3.89 -21.33 8.53
N PHE A 133 3.64 -20.03 8.61
CA PHE A 133 4.38 -19.01 7.87
C PHE A 133 5.28 -18.24 8.85
N TRP A 134 6.50 -17.92 8.43
CA TRP A 134 7.44 -17.15 9.23
C TRP A 134 8.28 -16.20 8.36
N GLU A 135 8.28 -14.93 8.74
CA GLU A 135 9.02 -13.83 8.11
C GLU A 135 9.79 -13.07 9.20
N THR A 136 11.09 -12.89 9.00
CA THR A 136 11.95 -12.19 9.97
C THR A 136 12.11 -10.72 9.61
N ARG A 137 11.85 -10.34 8.36
CA ARG A 137 12.03 -8.98 7.83
C ARG A 137 10.82 -8.10 8.10
N LEU A 138 10.37 -8.08 9.35
CA LEU A 138 9.22 -7.31 9.81
C LEU A 138 9.64 -6.15 10.70
N LYS A 139 9.01 -4.99 10.50
CA LYS A 139 8.99 -3.95 11.53
C LYS A 139 8.02 -4.32 12.64
N GLN A 140 8.32 -3.87 13.87
CA GLN A 140 7.39 -4.04 14.98
C GLN A 140 6.03 -3.40 14.63
N ALA A 141 4.95 -4.00 15.13
CA ALA A 141 3.64 -3.40 15.02
C ALA A 141 3.68 -1.99 15.63
N ALA A 142 3.10 -1.02 14.94
CA ALA A 142 3.05 0.34 15.43
C ALA A 142 2.47 0.40 16.85
N THR A 143 3.11 1.19 17.73
CA THR A 143 2.86 1.21 19.17
C THR A 143 1.41 1.51 19.54
N SER A 144 0.72 2.33 18.74
CA SER A 144 -0.70 2.57 18.95
C SER A 144 -1.51 1.37 18.47
N LYS A 145 -2.38 0.82 19.33
CA LYS A 145 -3.44 -0.13 18.93
C LYS A 145 -4.74 0.58 18.52
N ASN A 146 -4.77 1.90 18.71
CA ASN A 146 -5.91 2.77 18.53
C ASN A 146 -5.60 3.77 17.42
N ALA A 147 -6.31 3.73 16.29
CA ALA A 147 -6.27 4.83 15.35
C ALA A 147 -7.67 5.26 14.95
N GLN A 148 -7.74 6.56 14.70
CA GLN A 148 -8.80 7.16 13.94
C GLN A 148 -8.98 6.43 12.62
N VAL A 149 -10.23 6.15 12.26
CA VAL A 149 -10.57 5.49 10.98
C VAL A 149 -9.97 6.24 9.80
N THR A 150 -9.89 7.54 10.02
CA THR A 150 -9.52 8.50 9.04
C THR A 150 -8.99 9.71 9.80
N GLY A 151 -7.69 9.90 9.88
CA GLY A 151 -7.10 10.89 10.79
C GLY A 151 -5.63 11.13 10.49
N PRO A 152 -4.90 11.90 11.32
CA PRO A 152 -3.45 11.96 11.21
C PRO A 152 -2.92 10.54 11.20
N ALA A 153 -2.06 10.26 10.22
CA ALA A 153 -1.57 8.92 9.87
C ALA A 153 -0.77 8.25 11.00
N THR A 154 -1.45 7.86 12.07
CA THR A 154 -0.90 7.03 13.13
C THR A 154 -1.17 5.59 12.71
N PRO A 155 -0.12 4.82 12.36
CA PRO A 155 -0.28 3.41 12.09
C PRO A 155 -0.84 2.75 13.35
N ALA A 156 -2.02 2.13 13.28
CA ALA A 156 -2.62 1.41 14.40
C ALA A 156 -2.49 -0.08 14.18
N GLY A 157 -1.65 -0.72 15.00
CA GLY A 157 -1.36 -2.14 14.88
C GLY A 157 -0.80 -2.57 13.53
N SER A 158 -0.50 -1.64 12.62
CA SER A 158 0.08 -1.91 11.31
C SER A 158 1.48 -2.48 11.46
N GLN A 159 1.81 -3.47 10.65
CA GLN A 159 3.15 -4.03 10.50
C GLN A 159 3.59 -3.88 9.04
N GLN A 160 4.86 -3.54 8.85
CA GLN A 160 5.47 -3.45 7.53
C GLN A 160 6.42 -4.62 7.33
N SER A 161 6.25 -5.32 6.23
CA SER A 161 7.19 -6.33 5.76
C SER A 161 8.14 -5.75 4.72
N TYR A 162 9.34 -6.32 4.70
CA TYR A 162 10.39 -6.13 3.71
C TYR A 162 10.72 -7.46 3.02
N GLY A 163 9.82 -8.45 3.09
CA GLY A 163 9.98 -9.77 2.49
C GLY A 163 9.47 -9.89 1.06
N GLY A 164 8.64 -8.95 0.59
CA GLY A 164 8.11 -8.96 -0.78
C GLY A 164 9.05 -8.30 -1.79
N MET A 165 8.51 -7.99 -2.97
CA MET A 165 9.27 -7.43 -4.10
C MET A 165 9.09 -5.92 -4.27
N LEU A 166 7.97 -5.34 -3.81
CA LEU A 166 7.73 -3.89 -3.81
C LEU A 166 7.71 -3.35 -2.38
N VAL A 167 8.90 -3.15 -1.83
CA VAL A 167 9.07 -2.72 -0.43
C VAL A 167 9.36 -1.21 -0.30
N PRO A 168 9.13 -0.61 0.88
CA PRO A 168 9.53 0.77 1.11
C PRO A 168 11.06 0.93 1.06
N ASN A 169 11.54 1.97 0.37
CA ASN A 169 12.94 2.40 0.36
C ASN A 169 13.97 1.34 -0.08
N GLU A 170 13.56 0.26 -0.74
CA GLU A 170 14.46 -0.68 -1.42
C GLU A 170 13.87 -1.11 -2.76
N CYS A 171 14.74 -1.65 -3.62
CA CYS A 171 14.40 -2.24 -4.91
C CYS A 171 15.14 -3.56 -5.05
N TYR A 172 14.56 -4.50 -5.81
CA TYR A 172 15.11 -5.83 -6.00
C TYR A 172 15.02 -6.23 -7.47
N GLY A 173 16.02 -6.97 -7.96
CA GLY A 173 15.98 -7.64 -9.26
C GLY A 173 15.25 -8.98 -9.21
N ILE A 174 14.97 -9.54 -10.38
CA ILE A 174 14.35 -10.88 -10.52
C ILE A 174 15.08 -11.94 -9.68
N ALA A 175 16.41 -11.85 -9.55
CA ALA A 175 17.23 -12.78 -8.77
C ALA A 175 16.86 -12.84 -7.27
N ALA A 176 16.11 -11.86 -6.75
CA ALA A 176 15.64 -11.88 -5.38
C ALA A 176 14.38 -12.76 -5.17
N ALA A 177 13.68 -13.14 -6.24
CA ALA A 177 12.53 -14.06 -6.20
C ALA A 177 13.01 -15.52 -6.20
N LEU A 178 13.58 -15.96 -5.08
CA LEU A 178 14.15 -17.30 -4.90
C LEU A 178 13.11 -18.42 -4.91
N ASP A 179 11.85 -18.13 -4.56
CA ASP A 179 10.75 -19.12 -4.60
C ASP A 179 10.18 -19.34 -6.01
N GLY A 180 10.80 -18.70 -7.01
CA GLY A 180 10.40 -18.75 -8.41
C GLY A 180 9.56 -17.55 -8.82
N THR A 181 9.86 -17.01 -10.00
CA THR A 181 9.22 -15.79 -10.50
C THR A 181 7.72 -15.96 -10.76
N SER A 182 7.27 -17.17 -11.08
CA SER A 182 5.85 -17.51 -11.24
C SER A 182 5.11 -17.62 -9.90
N ASN A 183 5.82 -17.68 -8.77
CA ASN A 183 5.22 -17.88 -7.45
C ASN A 183 5.31 -16.63 -6.57
N THR A 184 6.03 -15.59 -6.98
CA THR A 184 6.13 -14.34 -6.23
C THR A 184 5.15 -13.29 -6.76
N MET A 185 4.09 -13.04 -6.00
CA MET A 185 3.11 -11.99 -6.23
C MET A 185 3.73 -10.61 -5.95
N ILE A 186 3.59 -9.69 -6.91
CA ILE A 186 4.19 -8.34 -6.83
C ILE A 186 3.15 -7.22 -6.76
N VAL A 187 1.97 -7.40 -7.37
CA VAL A 187 0.86 -6.44 -7.36
C VAL A 187 -0.46 -7.19 -7.23
N SER A 188 -1.42 -6.66 -6.47
CA SER A 188 -2.77 -7.21 -6.41
C SER A 188 -3.83 -6.11 -6.19
N GLU A 189 -5.09 -6.50 -6.14
CA GLU A 189 -6.25 -5.60 -6.09
C GLU A 189 -6.62 -5.17 -4.66
N ILE A 190 -6.86 -3.86 -4.53
CA ILE A 190 -7.65 -3.25 -3.46
C ILE A 190 -8.65 -2.32 -4.13
N ALA A 191 -9.72 -2.92 -4.65
CA ALA A 191 -10.65 -2.31 -5.59
C ALA A 191 -12.10 -2.24 -5.07
N ASP A 192 -12.35 -2.46 -3.77
CA ASP A 192 -13.68 -2.34 -3.14
C ASP A 192 -13.59 -1.60 -1.79
N TYR A 193 -14.74 -1.16 -1.27
CA TYR A 193 -14.85 -0.61 0.09
C TYR A 193 -14.69 -1.70 1.14
N PHE A 194 -14.15 -1.32 2.30
CA PHE A 194 -14.24 -2.14 3.50
C PHE A 194 -15.44 -1.71 4.35
N TYR A 195 -16.24 -2.66 4.80
CA TYR A 195 -17.45 -2.47 5.59
C TYR A 195 -17.14 -2.73 7.08
N SER A 196 -17.39 -1.71 7.89
CA SER A 196 -17.21 -1.72 9.33
C SER A 196 -18.55 -1.97 10.00
N ARG A 197 -18.58 -2.93 10.94
CA ARG A 197 -19.79 -3.30 11.72
C ARG A 197 -21.03 -3.56 10.86
N ASP A 198 -20.84 -4.25 9.72
CA ASP A 198 -21.87 -4.41 8.69
C ASP A 198 -23.08 -5.24 9.16
N SER A 199 -22.88 -6.20 10.07
CA SER A 199 -23.98 -6.97 10.68
C SER A 199 -24.74 -6.22 11.78
N VAL A 200 -24.24 -5.06 12.22
CA VAL A 200 -24.86 -4.23 13.27
C VAL A 200 -25.49 -2.99 12.62
N ASN A 201 -26.75 -3.13 12.19
CA ASN A 201 -27.47 -2.14 11.36
C ASN A 201 -27.34 -0.68 11.82
N ALA A 202 -27.36 -0.39 13.13
CA ALA A 202 -27.28 0.99 13.63
C ALA A 202 -25.88 1.63 13.54
N GLN A 203 -24.82 0.84 13.29
CA GLN A 203 -23.42 1.31 13.32
C GLN A 203 -22.63 0.98 12.04
N ARG A 204 -23.31 0.41 11.04
CA ARG A 204 -22.75 0.11 9.74
C ARG A 204 -22.11 1.34 9.10
N SER A 205 -20.88 1.18 8.63
CA SER A 205 -20.23 2.18 7.77
C SER A 205 -19.35 1.49 6.73
N ARG A 206 -19.00 2.22 5.67
CA ARG A 206 -18.02 1.76 4.67
C ARG A 206 -16.89 2.77 4.57
N ILE A 207 -15.69 2.29 4.36
CA ILE A 207 -14.48 3.10 4.27
C ILE A 207 -13.65 2.68 3.06
N ARG A 208 -12.88 3.62 2.54
CA ARG A 208 -11.85 3.32 1.54
C ARG A 208 -10.61 2.76 2.22
N ILE A 209 -9.96 1.84 1.53
CA ILE A 209 -8.71 1.19 1.97
C ILE A 209 -7.70 1.06 0.83
N ASP A 210 -7.95 1.67 -0.33
CA ASP A 210 -7.02 1.67 -1.45
C ASP A 210 -5.67 2.29 -1.07
N GLY A 211 -4.60 1.88 -1.76
CA GLY A 211 -3.23 2.27 -1.43
C GLY A 211 -2.96 3.79 -1.53
N SER A 212 -3.85 4.54 -2.19
CA SER A 212 -3.75 5.99 -2.35
C SER A 212 -4.59 6.79 -1.35
N PHE A 213 -5.34 6.12 -0.47
CA PHE A 213 -6.31 6.75 0.43
C PHE A 213 -5.65 7.41 1.66
N ALA A 214 -5.75 8.74 1.73
CA ALA A 214 -5.12 9.55 2.75
C ALA A 214 -5.81 10.91 2.98
N ASN A 215 -6.06 11.25 4.25
CA ASN A 215 -6.43 12.59 4.67
C ASN A 215 -5.18 13.46 4.76
N GLY A 216 -5.01 14.33 3.77
CA GLY A 216 -3.93 15.33 3.71
C GLY A 216 -4.03 16.48 4.72
N GLY A 217 -4.82 16.39 5.80
CA GLY A 217 -4.86 17.39 6.87
C GLY A 217 -6.22 17.60 7.53
N SER A 218 -6.70 18.85 7.60
CA SER A 218 -7.95 19.23 8.29
C SER A 218 -9.26 18.99 7.51
N GLY A 219 -9.21 18.32 6.35
CA GLY A 219 -10.37 18.12 5.47
C GLY A 219 -11.07 16.76 5.61
N ASN A 220 -12.07 16.54 4.74
CA ASN A 220 -12.71 15.22 4.54
C ASN A 220 -11.73 14.27 3.83
N PHE A 221 -12.07 12.97 3.82
CA PHE A 221 -11.20 11.93 3.29
C PHE A 221 -11.09 12.00 1.79
N THR A 222 -9.88 11.76 1.30
CA THR A 222 -9.53 11.91 -0.10
C THR A 222 -8.49 10.86 -0.49
N GLY A 223 -8.51 10.41 -1.73
CA GLY A 223 -7.49 9.54 -2.31
C GLY A 223 -6.94 10.11 -3.59
N GLY A 224 -6.17 9.29 -4.29
CA GLY A 224 -5.46 9.67 -5.50
C GLY A 224 -4.03 10.17 -5.25
N TRP A 225 -3.48 9.92 -4.07
CA TRP A 225 -2.07 10.15 -3.73
C TRP A 225 -1.13 9.07 -4.32
N TRP A 226 -1.44 8.61 -5.54
CA TRP A 226 -0.73 7.52 -6.19
C TRP A 226 0.72 7.86 -6.51
N PHE A 227 1.05 9.14 -6.70
CA PHE A 227 2.39 9.61 -7.04
C PHE A 227 3.29 9.78 -5.81
N VAL A 228 2.73 9.67 -4.61
CA VAL A 228 3.47 9.76 -3.34
C VAL A 228 3.86 8.36 -2.89
N GLY A 229 5.10 8.18 -2.45
CA GLY A 229 5.66 6.92 -1.97
C GLY A 229 5.74 6.88 -0.46
N CYS A 230 6.94 7.11 0.08
CA CYS A 230 7.22 6.99 1.51
C CYS A 230 7.57 8.36 2.12
N GLY A 231 7.04 8.63 3.31
CA GLY A 231 7.37 9.84 4.09
C GLY A 231 8.54 9.61 5.04
N PRO A 232 9.09 10.68 5.65
CA PRO A 232 10.04 10.54 6.76
C PRO A 232 9.45 9.65 7.87
N PRO A 233 10.30 8.93 8.63
CA PRO A 233 9.86 8.37 9.89
C PRO A 233 9.44 9.51 10.82
N SER A 234 8.36 9.30 11.57
CA SER A 234 7.62 10.34 12.32
C SER A 234 8.51 11.38 13.02
N GLY A 235 8.42 12.65 12.58
CA GLY A 235 8.82 13.83 13.35
C GLY A 235 10.30 14.20 13.35
N SER A 236 11.13 13.66 12.46
CA SER A 236 12.56 13.99 12.45
C SER A 236 13.14 13.99 11.03
N ASN A 237 14.08 14.89 10.74
CA ASN A 237 14.91 14.91 9.53
C ASN A 237 15.92 13.74 9.53
N TYR A 238 15.43 12.50 9.64
CA TYR A 238 16.24 11.31 9.49
C TYR A 238 16.26 10.86 8.02
N GLY A 239 17.41 10.39 7.57
CA GLY A 239 17.53 9.65 6.31
C GLY A 239 16.67 8.40 6.37
N ALA A 240 15.89 8.13 5.33
CA ALA A 240 15.25 6.82 5.22
C ALA A 240 16.36 5.82 4.91
N ILE A 241 16.46 4.74 5.67
CA ILE A 241 17.57 3.79 5.50
C ILE A 241 17.12 2.58 4.68
N PHE A 242 17.99 2.13 3.79
CA PHE A 242 17.96 0.78 3.21
C PHE A 242 17.98 -0.30 4.31
N GLY A 243 17.36 -1.45 4.06
CA GLY A 243 17.60 -2.68 4.81
C GLY A 243 17.17 -2.62 6.25
N GLN A 244 16.06 -1.96 6.59
CA GLN A 244 15.62 -1.85 8.00
C GLN A 244 14.34 -2.62 8.33
N PRO A 245 14.43 -3.97 8.41
CA PRO A 245 13.56 -4.75 9.25
C PRO A 245 14.02 -4.75 10.72
N SER A 246 14.64 -3.66 11.22
CA SER A 246 14.92 -3.61 12.67
C SER A 246 13.61 -3.31 13.41
N ALA A 247 13.27 -4.14 14.39
CA ALA A 247 12.08 -3.96 15.24
C ALA A 247 12.03 -2.57 15.89
N ASN A 248 13.20 -1.95 16.10
CA ASN A 248 13.37 -0.64 16.74
C ASN A 248 13.36 0.55 15.76
N ALA A 249 13.20 0.32 14.45
CA ALA A 249 13.14 1.40 13.47
C ALA A 249 11.72 1.96 13.35
N PRO A 250 11.56 3.30 13.30
CA PRO A 250 10.25 3.94 13.19
C PRO A 250 9.47 3.47 11.95
N PHE A 251 8.15 3.41 12.09
CA PHE A 251 7.23 3.08 11.01
C PHE A 251 7.30 4.14 9.92
N TYR A 252 7.39 3.69 8.67
CA TYR A 252 7.34 4.56 7.52
C TYR A 252 5.93 4.67 7.00
N LYS A 253 5.41 5.89 6.85
CA LYS A 253 4.15 6.10 6.13
C LYS A 253 4.42 5.80 4.66
N ALA A 254 3.92 4.67 4.17
CA ALA A 254 4.08 4.24 2.79
C ALA A 254 2.71 4.21 2.11
N TYR A 255 2.66 4.78 0.92
CA TYR A 255 1.52 4.72 0.02
C TYR A 255 1.72 3.64 -1.04
N ASN A 256 0.60 3.19 -1.62
CA ASN A 256 0.56 2.32 -2.80
C ASN A 256 1.23 0.95 -2.63
N VAL A 257 1.60 0.58 -1.40
CA VAL A 257 2.08 -0.75 -1.04
C VAL A 257 1.33 -1.26 0.18
N THR A 258 1.14 -2.57 0.28
CA THR A 258 0.53 -3.25 1.42
C THR A 258 1.37 -4.44 1.86
N THR A 259 1.29 -4.77 3.14
CA THR A 259 1.81 -6.00 3.72
C THR A 259 0.63 -6.93 4.03
N ILE A 260 0.66 -8.13 3.46
CA ILE A 260 -0.38 -9.15 3.63
C ILE A 260 -0.50 -9.57 5.09
N ARG A 261 -1.75 -9.61 5.56
CA ARG A 261 -2.08 -9.94 6.95
C ARG A 261 -3.37 -10.75 7.03
N ALA A 262 -3.36 -11.72 7.93
CA ALA A 262 -4.57 -12.35 8.43
C ALA A 262 -5.08 -11.57 9.65
N TYR A 263 -6.40 -11.40 9.75
CA TYR A 263 -7.07 -10.65 10.81
C TYR A 263 -7.70 -11.60 11.82
N SER A 264 -7.72 -11.21 13.10
CA SER A 264 -8.42 -11.91 14.20
C SER A 264 -9.55 -11.07 14.78
N GLY A 265 -10.33 -11.61 15.73
CA GLY A 265 -11.38 -10.84 16.42
C GLY A 265 -12.78 -11.06 15.85
N SER A 266 -13.78 -10.46 16.50
CA SER A 266 -15.21 -10.72 16.25
C SER A 266 -15.58 -10.46 14.79
N GLY A 267 -15.82 -11.53 14.04
CA GLY A 267 -16.33 -11.48 12.67
C GLY A 267 -15.29 -11.61 11.56
N ALA A 268 -13.98 -11.61 11.83
CA ALA A 268 -13.00 -11.94 10.79
C ALA A 268 -13.10 -13.45 10.45
N PRO A 269 -13.30 -13.84 9.17
CA PRO A 269 -13.32 -15.26 8.79
C PRO A 269 -11.92 -15.88 8.82
N ASN A 270 -11.86 -17.20 8.68
CA ASN A 270 -10.61 -17.87 8.30
C ASN A 270 -10.19 -17.39 6.91
N ASN A 271 -8.87 -17.27 6.70
CA ASN A 271 -8.29 -16.83 5.42
C ASN A 271 -8.71 -15.42 4.97
N ALA A 272 -8.86 -14.51 5.93
CA ALA A 272 -9.24 -13.12 5.68
C ALA A 272 -8.20 -12.24 4.94
N CYS A 273 -7.14 -12.82 4.36
CA CYS A 273 -6.13 -12.09 3.59
C CYS A 273 -6.68 -11.62 2.22
N ILE A 274 -7.57 -12.42 1.62
CA ILE A 274 -8.10 -12.24 0.26
C ILE A 274 -9.62 -12.14 0.31
N GLY A 275 -10.18 -11.13 -0.36
CA GLY A 275 -11.62 -10.93 -0.52
C GLY A 275 -12.37 -10.55 0.76
N TYR A 276 -11.68 -10.38 1.89
CA TYR A 276 -12.32 -9.95 3.14
C TYR A 276 -12.54 -8.45 3.14
N ASN A 277 -13.77 -8.04 2.85
CA ASN A 277 -14.21 -6.65 2.88
C ASN A 277 -15.08 -6.31 4.09
N GLY A 278 -15.16 -7.16 5.12
CA GLY A 278 -15.94 -6.91 6.34
C GLY A 278 -17.47 -7.00 6.22
N ARG A 279 -18.01 -7.25 5.01
CA ARG A 279 -19.46 -7.37 4.79
C ARG A 279 -20.06 -8.52 5.58
N GLY A 280 -21.21 -8.30 6.22
CA GLY A 280 -21.90 -9.26 7.06
C GLY A 280 -21.24 -9.56 8.42
N THR A 281 -20.26 -8.77 8.86
CA THR A 281 -19.50 -9.02 10.08
C THR A 281 -19.55 -7.85 11.06
N ASP A 282 -19.43 -8.09 12.38
CA ASP A 282 -19.27 -7.03 13.38
C ASP A 282 -17.78 -6.68 13.58
N PHE A 283 -17.05 -6.58 12.48
CA PHE A 283 -15.65 -6.20 12.51
C PHE A 283 -15.54 -4.68 12.55
N ASN A 284 -15.12 -4.15 13.70
CA ASN A 284 -15.12 -2.71 13.91
C ASN A 284 -13.78 -2.09 13.52
N VAL A 285 -13.72 -1.45 12.36
CA VAL A 285 -12.58 -0.58 11.97
C VAL A 285 -12.87 0.91 12.22
N GLY A 286 -14.03 1.20 12.85
CA GLY A 286 -14.68 2.47 13.13
C GLY A 286 -15.45 3.06 11.92
N LYS A 287 -16.04 4.26 12.08
CA LYS A 287 -16.98 4.88 11.13
C LYS A 287 -16.66 6.32 10.68
N GLY A 288 -15.59 6.96 11.17
CA GLY A 288 -15.30 8.35 10.78
C GLY A 288 -14.05 8.96 11.39
N ARG A 289 -13.90 10.28 11.20
CA ARG A 289 -12.64 11.01 11.44
C ARG A 289 -12.05 10.82 12.82
N ASN A 290 -12.92 10.85 13.83
CA ASN A 290 -12.51 10.80 15.22
C ASN A 290 -12.82 9.44 15.87
N ASP A 291 -13.32 8.48 15.10
CA ASP A 291 -13.69 7.19 15.64
C ASP A 291 -12.46 6.28 15.72
N VAL A 292 -12.20 5.77 16.91
CA VAL A 292 -10.99 5.03 17.26
C VAL A 292 -11.41 3.61 17.62
N SER A 293 -10.80 2.63 16.96
CA SER A 293 -11.04 1.21 17.25
C SER A 293 -9.74 0.47 17.59
N THR A 294 -9.82 -0.38 18.60
CA THR A 294 -8.75 -1.32 19.01
C THR A 294 -8.64 -2.54 18.08
N GLN A 295 -9.70 -2.86 17.33
CA GLN A 295 -9.73 -3.98 16.36
C GLN A 295 -9.14 -3.59 15.00
N ARG A 296 -8.65 -2.35 14.87
CA ARG A 296 -8.02 -1.82 13.67
C ARG A 296 -6.64 -2.43 13.47
N GLN A 297 -6.62 -3.63 12.92
CA GLN A 297 -5.43 -4.45 12.68
C GLN A 297 -4.66 -4.00 11.43
N GLY A 298 -4.34 -2.71 11.36
CA GLY A 298 -3.74 -2.10 10.17
C GLY A 298 -4.68 -2.03 8.96
N ILE A 299 -6.00 -1.99 9.18
CA ILE A 299 -6.99 -1.69 8.14
C ILE A 299 -7.39 -0.22 8.21
N GLY A 300 -7.33 0.49 7.08
CA GLY A 300 -7.74 1.87 6.96
C GLY A 300 -6.86 2.77 6.11
N GLN A 301 -7.13 4.07 6.25
CA GLN A 301 -6.33 5.16 5.67
C GLN A 301 -4.85 5.08 6.11
N HIS A 302 -3.92 5.07 5.15
CA HIS A 302 -2.48 4.92 5.35
C HIS A 302 -2.04 3.72 6.20
N GLN A 303 -2.90 2.71 6.36
CA GLN A 303 -2.53 1.54 7.13
C GLN A 303 -1.80 0.54 6.23
N GLY A 304 -0.81 -0.15 6.80
CA GLY A 304 0.10 -1.00 6.04
C GLY A 304 -0.43 -2.42 5.82
N ASN A 305 -1.61 -2.75 6.33
CA ASN A 305 -2.17 -4.10 6.26
C ASN A 305 -3.63 -4.08 5.79
N ASN A 306 -3.93 -3.31 4.74
CA ASN A 306 -5.24 -3.38 4.11
C ASN A 306 -5.40 -4.72 3.37
N PRO A 307 -6.56 -5.40 3.49
CA PRO A 307 -6.80 -6.67 2.83
C PRO A 307 -6.84 -6.48 1.31
N LEU A 308 -6.48 -7.54 0.58
CA LEU A 308 -6.73 -7.58 -0.85
C LEU A 308 -8.23 -7.78 -1.07
N VAL A 309 -8.88 -6.84 -1.74
CA VAL A 309 -10.33 -6.85 -1.95
C VAL A 309 -10.64 -6.53 -3.40
N SER A 310 -11.62 -7.23 -3.95
CA SER A 310 -12.08 -7.04 -5.31
C SER A 310 -13.59 -7.16 -5.36
N THR A 311 -14.19 -6.50 -6.34
CA THR A 311 -15.61 -6.69 -6.69
C THR A 311 -15.88 -7.99 -7.42
N HIS A 312 -14.84 -8.63 -7.94
CA HIS A 312 -14.98 -9.93 -8.57
C HIS A 312 -15.40 -10.97 -7.53
N PRO A 313 -16.48 -11.74 -7.77
CA PRO A 313 -16.95 -12.71 -6.80
C PRO A 313 -15.86 -13.74 -6.46
N ASN A 314 -15.51 -13.80 -5.17
CA ASN A 314 -14.64 -14.82 -4.57
C ASN A 314 -13.17 -14.82 -5.02
N VAL A 315 -12.71 -13.83 -5.79
CA VAL A 315 -11.32 -13.76 -6.27
C VAL A 315 -10.76 -12.35 -6.16
N VAL A 316 -9.44 -12.23 -6.19
CA VAL A 316 -8.72 -10.97 -6.50
C VAL A 316 -7.78 -11.21 -7.66
N LEU A 317 -7.52 -10.20 -8.48
CA LEU A 317 -6.47 -10.28 -9.50
C LEU A 317 -5.10 -10.01 -8.88
N ALA A 318 -4.10 -10.78 -9.32
CA ALA A 318 -2.72 -10.64 -8.92
C ALA A 318 -1.79 -10.73 -10.12
N VAL A 319 -0.67 -10.01 -10.05
CA VAL A 319 0.44 -10.07 -11.01
C VAL A 319 1.63 -10.68 -10.29
N PHE A 320 2.31 -11.58 -10.98
CA PHE A 320 3.49 -12.28 -10.49
C PHE A 320 4.78 -11.74 -11.13
N MET A 321 5.92 -12.13 -10.58
CA MET A 321 7.23 -11.55 -10.94
C MET A 321 7.64 -11.83 -12.39
N ASP A 322 7.19 -12.94 -12.98
CA ASP A 322 7.37 -13.26 -14.41
C ASP A 322 6.42 -12.46 -15.34
N GLY A 323 5.55 -11.62 -14.79
CA GLY A 323 4.61 -10.77 -15.52
C GLY A 323 3.27 -11.43 -15.83
N HIS A 324 3.06 -12.70 -15.48
CA HIS A 324 1.74 -13.32 -15.67
C HIS A 324 0.73 -12.79 -14.65
N THR A 325 -0.55 -12.93 -14.99
CA THR A 325 -1.67 -12.55 -14.12
C THR A 325 -2.50 -13.77 -13.77
N GLN A 326 -2.92 -13.89 -12.51
CA GLN A 326 -3.76 -14.99 -12.04
C GLN A 326 -4.83 -14.47 -11.08
N THR A 327 -5.97 -15.16 -11.02
CA THR A 327 -6.97 -14.97 -9.96
C THR A 327 -6.59 -15.74 -8.71
N LEU A 328 -6.50 -15.07 -7.57
CA LEU A 328 -6.36 -15.71 -6.27
C LEU A 328 -7.72 -15.87 -5.60
N SER A 329 -8.07 -17.09 -5.22
CA SER A 329 -9.33 -17.41 -4.56
C SER A 329 -9.36 -16.91 -3.11
N LYS A 330 -10.52 -16.44 -2.63
CA LYS A 330 -10.75 -16.14 -1.21
C LYS A 330 -10.57 -17.35 -0.29
N ASN A 331 -10.65 -18.56 -0.85
CA ASN A 331 -10.48 -19.81 -0.11
C ASN A 331 -9.00 -20.20 0.03
N THR A 332 -8.09 -19.50 -0.65
CA THR A 332 -6.65 -19.78 -0.58
C THR A 332 -6.19 -19.63 0.87
N PRO A 333 -5.57 -20.68 1.45
CA PRO A 333 -4.98 -20.65 2.78
C PRO A 333 -4.14 -19.41 3.04
N ALA A 334 -4.35 -18.74 4.18
CA ALA A 334 -3.60 -17.54 4.53
C ALA A 334 -2.08 -17.76 4.48
N PRO A 335 -1.52 -18.90 4.93
CA PRO A 335 -0.10 -19.16 4.78
C PRO A 335 0.35 -19.24 3.32
N ILE A 336 -0.46 -19.80 2.41
CA ILE A 336 -0.12 -19.84 0.97
C ILE A 336 -0.08 -18.43 0.40
N VAL A 337 -1.09 -17.60 0.67
CA VAL A 337 -1.11 -16.20 0.20
C VAL A 337 0.10 -15.41 0.70
N LYS A 338 0.49 -15.64 1.95
CA LYS A 338 1.66 -14.99 2.55
C LYS A 338 2.97 -15.44 1.92
N ARG A 339 3.06 -16.72 1.55
CA ARG A 339 4.18 -17.27 0.79
C ARG A 339 4.30 -16.62 -0.58
N LEU A 340 3.19 -16.56 -1.32
CA LEU A 340 3.15 -15.84 -2.60
C LEU A 340 3.59 -14.37 -2.47
N ALA A 341 3.32 -13.73 -1.33
CA ALA A 341 3.71 -12.34 -1.07
C ALA A 341 5.18 -12.16 -0.67
N THR A 342 5.89 -13.22 -0.31
CA THR A 342 7.31 -13.21 0.08
C THR A 342 8.16 -13.76 -1.07
N ARG A 343 9.38 -13.25 -1.22
CA ARG A 343 10.23 -13.55 -2.37
C ARG A 343 11.10 -14.80 -2.22
N ASP A 344 11.31 -15.27 -1.00
CA ASP A 344 12.32 -16.26 -0.60
C ASP A 344 11.97 -16.98 0.73
N ASP A 345 10.70 -17.33 0.92
CA ASP A 345 10.25 -18.13 2.06
C ASP A 345 10.80 -19.58 2.07
N GLY A 346 11.35 -20.04 0.94
CA GLY A 346 12.07 -21.30 0.81
C GLY A 346 11.17 -22.54 0.84
N GLN A 347 9.85 -22.40 0.71
CA GLN A 347 8.91 -23.52 0.68
C GLN A 347 8.22 -23.62 -0.67
N GLN A 348 8.28 -24.81 -1.28
CA GLN A 348 7.53 -25.11 -2.49
C GLN A 348 6.03 -24.94 -2.21
N ILE A 349 5.42 -23.97 -2.87
CA ILE A 349 3.98 -23.74 -2.79
C ILE A 349 3.34 -24.75 -3.75
N SER A 350 2.61 -25.75 -3.23
CA SER A 350 1.93 -26.78 -4.04
C SER A 350 0.76 -26.18 -4.82
N ASP A 351 0.53 -26.61 -6.06
CA ASP A 351 -0.55 -26.16 -6.98
C ASP A 351 -1.84 -25.68 -6.29
N PHE A 352 -2.26 -24.43 -6.55
CA PHE A 352 -3.46 -23.76 -6.00
C PHE A 352 -4.44 -23.32 -7.09
#